data_AF-A0A4R1RVV3-F1
#
_entry.id   AF-A0A4R1RVV3-F1
#
_cell.length_a   1.000
_cell.length_b   1.000
_cell.length_c   1.000
_cell.angle_alpha   90.00
_cell.angle_beta   90.00
_cell.angle_gamma   90.00
#
_symmetry.space_group_name_H-M   'P 1'
#
loop_
_entity.id
_entity.type
_entity.pdbx_description
1 polymer ?
#
loop_
_entity_poly.entity_id
_entity_poly.type
_entity_poly.pdbx_seq_one_letter_code
_entity_poly.pdbx_strand_id
1 'polypeptide(L)'
;MRELREQAAYLRGLMEGSELAKDDKSKLIWEGLMDFCDGVAEDLAEMEESQEEFADYIEAIDEDLSTLEKYFYDAEGSEDSEELVTSQPQEDDDEEIMELTCPHCKQDLYFEDEPGNYEVVCPDCGNVVWQHFTAELSPEGEHPLA
;
A
#
# COMPACT_ATOMS: atom_id res chain seq x y z
N MET A 1 -5.38 15.57 22.61
CA MET A 1 -6.28 16.71 22.23
C MET A 1 -6.58 17.86 23.22
N ARG A 2 -6.24 17.82 24.53
CA ARG A 2 -6.62 18.90 25.49
C ARG A 2 -6.07 20.29 25.15
N GLU A 3 -4.87 20.37 24.59
CA GLU A 3 -4.23 21.65 24.23
C GLU A 3 -5.03 22.44 23.17
N LEU A 4 -5.65 21.76 22.20
CA LEU A 4 -6.45 22.41 21.15
C LEU A 4 -7.75 23.02 21.70
N ARG A 5 -8.43 22.31 22.60
CA ARG A 5 -9.63 22.84 23.30
C ARG A 5 -9.25 24.01 24.23
N GLU A 6 -8.12 23.92 24.93
CA GLU A 6 -7.62 25.02 25.77
C GLU A 6 -7.24 26.25 24.94
N GLN A 7 -6.62 26.06 23.78
CA GLN A 7 -6.30 27.13 22.84
C GLN A 7 -7.56 27.76 22.23
N ALA A 8 -8.56 26.96 21.84
CA ALA A 8 -9.84 27.46 21.35
C ALA A 8 -10.58 28.28 22.42
N ALA A 9 -10.63 27.78 23.66
CA ALA A 9 -11.21 28.50 24.79
C ALA A 9 -10.46 29.82 25.08
N TYR A 10 -9.13 29.80 25.01
CA TYR A 10 -8.32 31.00 25.17
C TYR A 10 -8.60 32.04 24.08
N LEU A 11 -8.70 31.63 22.82
CA LEU A 11 -9.03 32.51 21.70
C LEU A 11 -10.45 33.07 21.81
N ARG A 12 -11.42 32.26 22.26
CA ARG A 12 -12.80 32.70 22.51
C ARG A 12 -12.82 33.79 23.59
N GLY A 13 -12.11 33.60 24.70
CA GLY A 13 -11.97 34.61 25.75
C GLY A 13 -11.24 35.90 25.30
N LEU A 14 -10.23 35.78 24.43
CA LEU A 14 -9.54 36.92 23.85
C LEU A 14 -10.48 37.75 22.95
N MET A 15 -11.35 37.08 22.18
CA MET A 15 -12.31 37.77 21.32
C MET A 15 -13.37 38.53 22.11
N GLU A 16 -13.89 37.96 23.20
CA GLU A 16 -14.86 38.62 24.08
C GLU A 16 -14.31 39.92 24.71
N GLY A 17 -13.00 39.99 24.95
CA GLY A 17 -12.33 41.19 25.46
C GLY A 17 -11.91 42.21 24.39
N SER A 18 -12.08 41.91 23.11
CA SER A 18 -11.57 42.71 21.99
C SER A 18 -12.62 43.63 21.37
N GLU A 19 -12.17 44.63 20.60
CA GLU A 19 -13.09 45.51 19.85
C GLU A 19 -13.84 44.80 18.71
N LEU A 20 -13.44 43.58 18.34
CA LEU A 20 -14.09 42.77 17.31
C LEU A 20 -15.51 42.36 17.71
N ALA A 21 -15.80 42.29 19.01
CA ALA A 21 -17.12 41.99 19.55
C ALA A 21 -18.09 43.18 19.51
N LYS A 22 -17.64 44.38 19.09
CA LYS A 22 -18.49 45.59 19.02
C LYS A 22 -19.36 45.66 17.75
N ASP A 23 -19.03 44.90 16.71
CA ASP A 23 -19.80 44.81 15.47
C ASP A 23 -20.53 43.46 15.39
N ASP A 24 -21.86 43.49 15.34
CA ASP A 24 -22.69 42.27 15.40
C ASP A 24 -22.39 41.30 14.25
N LYS A 25 -22.05 41.80 13.06
CA LYS A 25 -21.71 40.95 11.90
C LYS A 25 -20.37 40.27 12.08
N SER A 26 -19.37 41.01 12.55
CA SER A 26 -18.04 40.47 12.84
C SER A 26 -18.13 39.41 13.95
N LYS A 27 -18.89 39.69 15.00
CA LYS A 27 -19.11 38.75 16.10
C LYS A 27 -19.73 37.43 15.62
N LEU A 28 -20.75 37.48 14.77
CA LEU A 28 -21.39 36.28 14.22
C LEU A 28 -20.42 35.38 13.44
N ILE A 29 -19.54 35.98 12.62
CA ILE A 29 -18.55 35.24 11.84
C ILE A 29 -17.53 34.56 12.77
N TRP A 30 -17.06 35.31 13.77
CA TRP A 30 -16.08 34.82 14.74
C TRP A 30 -16.63 33.72 15.65
N GLU A 31 -17.87 33.84 16.10
CA GLU A 31 -18.54 32.77 16.84
C GLU A 31 -18.68 31.51 15.98
N GLY A 32 -19.13 31.65 14.72
CA GLY A 32 -19.22 30.52 13.80
C GLY A 32 -17.86 29.85 13.52
N LEU A 33 -16.76 30.62 13.46
CA LEU A 33 -15.42 30.07 13.32
C LEU A 33 -14.99 29.30 14.58
N MET A 34 -15.30 29.82 15.77
CA MET A 34 -14.97 29.12 17.02
C MET A 34 -15.75 27.83 17.15
N ASP A 35 -17.04 27.83 16.80
CA ASP A 35 -17.87 26.62 16.82
C ASP A 35 -17.36 25.58 15.82
N PHE A 36 -16.87 26.01 14.64
CA PHE A 36 -16.19 25.12 13.70
C PHE A 36 -14.89 24.55 14.29
N CYS A 37 -14.04 25.37 14.91
CA CYS A 37 -12.82 24.90 15.55
C CYS A 37 -13.10 23.92 16.69
N ASP A 38 -14.15 24.15 17.48
CA ASP A 38 -14.57 23.25 18.56
C ASP A 38 -15.06 21.91 18.00
N GLY A 39 -15.82 21.92 16.90
CA GLY A 39 -16.25 20.70 16.20
C GLY A 39 -15.07 19.91 15.63
N VAL A 40 -14.12 20.58 14.97
CA VAL A 40 -12.88 19.94 14.49
C VAL A 40 -12.08 19.34 15.65
N ALA A 41 -12.02 20.03 16.79
CA ALA A 41 -11.32 19.53 17.96
C ALA A 41 -12.03 18.34 18.63
N GLU A 42 -13.34 18.19 18.42
CA GLU A 42 -14.09 17.02 18.86
C GLU A 42 -13.86 15.83 17.93
N ASP A 43 -14.05 16.02 16.62
CA ASP A 43 -13.82 14.98 15.61
C ASP A 43 -12.40 14.39 15.68
N LEU A 44 -11.39 15.25 15.89
CA LEU A 44 -10.01 14.82 16.05
C LEU A 44 -9.77 14.03 17.35
N ALA A 45 -10.53 14.31 18.41
CA ALA A 45 -10.43 13.56 19.66
C ALA A 45 -11.05 12.17 19.52
N GLU A 46 -12.21 12.07 18.85
CA GLU A 46 -12.81 10.78 18.51
C GLU A 46 -11.90 9.95 17.59
N MET A 47 -11.21 10.60 16.64
CA MET A 47 -10.23 9.93 15.80
C MET A 47 -9.00 9.45 16.57
N GLU A 48 -8.52 10.22 17.56
CA GLU A 48 -7.41 9.81 18.45
C GLU A 48 -7.80 8.54 19.25
N GLU A 49 -9.02 8.50 19.80
CA GLU A 49 -9.55 7.33 20.50
C GLU A 49 -9.65 6.09 19.59
N SER A 50 -10.20 6.26 18.38
CA SER A 50 -10.26 5.16 17.41
C SER A 50 -8.87 4.66 16.99
N GLN A 51 -7.86 5.53 16.92
CA GLN A 51 -6.48 5.11 16.64
C GLN A 51 -5.87 4.32 17.79
N GLU A 52 -6.18 4.69 19.04
CA GLU A 52 -5.77 3.93 20.22
C GLU A 52 -6.37 2.52 20.19
N GLU A 53 -7.67 2.39 19.89
CA GLU A 53 -8.30 1.07 19.71
C GLU A 53 -7.66 0.24 18.59
N PHE A 54 -7.30 0.87 17.46
CA PHE A 54 -6.58 0.17 16.39
C PHE A 54 -5.18 -0.28 16.80
N ALA A 55 -4.49 0.51 17.62
CA ALA A 55 -3.18 0.11 18.15
C ALA A 55 -3.31 -1.16 19.00
N ASP A 56 -4.32 -1.24 19.86
CA ASP A 56 -4.61 -2.43 20.66
C ASP A 56 -4.93 -3.66 19.78
N TYR A 57 -5.74 -3.49 18.74
CA TYR A 57 -6.03 -4.59 17.81
C TYR A 57 -4.79 -5.05 17.05
N ILE A 58 -3.92 -4.13 16.63
CA ILE A 58 -2.67 -4.47 15.93
C ILE A 58 -1.73 -5.22 16.87
N GLU A 59 -1.61 -4.80 18.13
CA GLU A 59 -0.80 -5.51 19.14
C GLU A 59 -1.33 -6.93 19.38
N ALA A 60 -2.65 -7.10 19.46
CA ALA A 60 -3.25 -8.43 19.58
C ALA A 60 -2.95 -9.33 18.37
N ILE A 61 -2.98 -8.78 17.15
CA ILE A 61 -2.62 -9.51 15.93
C ILE A 61 -1.14 -9.90 15.95
N ASP A 62 -0.25 -8.99 16.37
CA ASP A 62 1.18 -9.26 16.48
C ASP A 62 1.48 -10.38 17.49
N GLU A 63 0.80 -10.39 18.64
CA GLU A 63 0.91 -11.45 19.64
C GLU A 63 0.44 -12.81 19.09
N ASP A 64 -0.69 -12.83 18.38
CA ASP A 64 -1.22 -14.03 17.74
C ASP A 64 -0.25 -14.57 16.67
N LEU A 65 0.31 -13.69 15.84
CA LEU A 65 1.30 -14.07 14.82
C LEU A 65 2.59 -14.58 15.47
N SER A 66 3.12 -13.90 16.49
CA SER A 66 4.30 -14.37 17.24
C SER A 66 4.07 -15.74 17.87
N THR A 67 2.85 -16.01 18.31
CA THR A 67 2.46 -17.32 18.82
C THR A 67 2.49 -18.37 17.72
N LEU A 68 1.90 -18.08 16.55
CA LEU A 68 1.95 -18.97 15.39
C LEU A 68 3.39 -19.22 14.94
N GLU A 69 4.23 -18.19 14.85
CA GLU A 69 5.63 -18.32 14.49
C GLU A 69 6.36 -19.31 15.41
N LYS A 70 6.18 -19.20 16.72
CA LYS A 70 6.75 -20.19 17.66
C LYS A 70 6.21 -21.59 17.40
N TYR A 71 4.91 -21.76 17.16
CA TYR A 71 4.35 -23.09 16.88
C TYR A 71 4.84 -23.70 15.56
N PHE A 72 5.09 -22.90 14.53
CA PHE A 72 5.50 -23.39 13.21
C PHE A 72 7.02 -23.51 13.08
N TYR A 73 7.78 -22.54 13.59
CA TYR A 73 9.24 -22.50 13.47
C TYR A 73 9.97 -23.19 14.63
N ASP A 74 9.44 -23.19 15.87
CA ASP A 74 10.10 -23.91 16.99
C ASP A 74 9.72 -25.40 17.05
N ALA A 75 8.62 -25.84 16.39
CA ALA A 75 8.21 -27.24 16.39
C ALA A 75 9.12 -28.15 15.54
N GLU A 76 9.93 -27.58 14.65
CA GLU A 76 10.91 -28.30 13.84
C GLU A 76 12.35 -28.15 14.36
N GLY A 77 12.57 -28.00 15.67
CA GLY A 77 13.84 -28.38 16.33
C GLY A 77 15.15 -27.98 15.63
N SER A 78 15.21 -26.78 15.05
CA SER A 78 16.39 -26.24 14.37
C SER A 78 16.88 -25.05 15.16
N GLU A 79 17.71 -25.32 16.17
CA GLU A 79 18.53 -24.28 16.79
C GLU A 79 19.41 -23.62 15.70
N ASP A 80 19.35 -22.29 15.65
CA ASP A 80 20.28 -21.37 14.96
C ASP A 80 20.08 -21.21 13.45
N SER A 81 19.40 -20.14 13.03
CA SER A 81 19.99 -19.12 12.14
C SER A 81 19.02 -17.97 11.88
N GLU A 82 19.45 -16.76 12.26
CA GLU A 82 18.96 -15.49 11.69
C GLU A 82 19.34 -15.38 10.21
N GLU A 83 18.79 -16.25 9.38
CA GLU A 83 18.77 -16.04 7.95
C GLU A 83 17.30 -15.91 7.57
N LEU A 84 16.94 -14.68 7.22
CA LEU A 84 15.72 -14.34 6.52
C LEU A 84 15.72 -15.23 5.27
N VAL A 85 15.11 -16.41 5.37
CA VAL A 85 14.82 -17.26 4.23
C VAL A 85 13.74 -16.50 3.47
N THR A 86 14.17 -15.48 2.72
CA THR A 86 13.56 -15.21 1.42
C THR A 86 13.50 -16.57 0.80
N SER A 87 12.29 -17.09 0.66
CA SER A 87 11.97 -18.32 -0.04
C SER A 87 12.82 -18.39 -1.30
N GLN A 88 13.98 -19.02 -1.20
CA GLN A 88 14.62 -19.60 -2.35
C GLN A 88 13.66 -20.72 -2.70
N PRO A 89 13.02 -20.66 -3.88
CA PRO A 89 12.20 -21.76 -4.30
C PRO A 89 13.09 -22.99 -4.26
N GLN A 90 12.62 -24.02 -3.57
CA GLN A 90 13.20 -25.36 -3.65
C GLN A 90 13.56 -25.64 -5.11
N GLU A 91 14.85 -25.85 -5.36
CA GLU A 91 15.33 -26.52 -6.56
C GLU A 91 14.74 -27.93 -6.56
N ASP A 92 13.54 -28.08 -7.09
CA ASP A 92 12.92 -29.33 -7.49
C ASP A 92 12.00 -29.07 -8.72
N ASP A 93 12.55 -28.40 -9.73
CA ASP A 93 12.43 -28.67 -11.18
C ASP A 93 13.00 -27.46 -11.94
N ASP A 94 13.91 -27.69 -12.89
CA ASP A 94 14.57 -26.68 -13.72
C ASP A 94 13.62 -26.05 -14.77
N GLU A 95 12.50 -25.46 -14.34
CA GLU A 95 11.55 -24.77 -15.21
C GLU A 95 11.54 -23.28 -14.85
N GLU A 96 12.23 -22.45 -15.65
CA GLU A 96 12.28 -21.00 -15.50
C GLU A 96 10.91 -20.39 -15.86
N ILE A 97 10.00 -20.37 -14.87
CA ILE A 97 8.65 -19.81 -15.03
C ILE A 97 8.74 -18.28 -15.01
N MET A 98 8.33 -17.66 -16.12
CA MET A 98 8.23 -16.21 -16.27
C MET A 98 6.82 -15.70 -15.95
N GLU A 99 6.75 -14.58 -15.23
CA GLU A 99 5.52 -13.84 -14.91
C GLU A 99 5.42 -12.56 -15.75
N LEU A 100 4.28 -12.35 -16.42
CA LEU A 100 4.00 -11.17 -17.24
C LEU A 100 2.56 -10.68 -17.04
N THR A 101 2.39 -9.38 -16.80
CA THR A 101 1.05 -8.76 -16.83
C THR A 101 0.68 -8.37 -18.27
N CYS A 102 -0.45 -8.88 -18.77
CA CYS A 102 -0.94 -8.57 -20.11
C CYS A 102 -1.19 -7.04 -20.27
N PRO A 103 -0.58 -6.36 -21.26
CA PRO A 103 -0.79 -4.92 -21.46
C PRO A 103 -2.21 -4.58 -21.95
N HIS A 104 -2.93 -5.54 -22.53
CA HIS A 104 -4.24 -5.34 -23.15
C HIS A 104 -5.41 -5.57 -22.18
N CYS A 105 -5.36 -6.62 -21.35
CA CYS A 105 -6.46 -6.97 -20.44
C CYS A 105 -6.10 -6.86 -18.94
N LYS A 106 -4.83 -6.58 -18.61
CA LYS A 106 -4.32 -6.45 -17.24
C LYS A 106 -4.40 -7.73 -16.39
N GLN A 107 -4.57 -8.87 -17.03
CA GLN A 107 -4.47 -10.17 -16.36
C GLN A 107 -3.02 -10.65 -16.33
N ASP A 108 -2.63 -11.23 -15.21
CA ASP A 108 -1.31 -11.85 -15.02
C ASP A 108 -1.30 -13.25 -15.64
N LEU A 109 -0.23 -13.55 -16.37
CA LEU A 109 0.01 -14.84 -17.01
C LEU A 109 1.39 -15.39 -16.64
N TYR A 110 1.45 -16.71 -16.53
CA TYR A 110 2.62 -17.50 -16.17
C TYR A 110 2.93 -18.48 -17.30
N PHE A 111 4.17 -18.51 -17.77
CA PHE A 111 4.62 -19.42 -18.83
C PHE A 111 6.10 -19.78 -18.66
N GLU A 112 6.49 -20.94 -19.19
CA GLU A 112 7.88 -21.45 -19.15
C GLU A 112 8.71 -20.85 -20.30
N ASP A 113 10.00 -20.58 -20.06
CA ASP A 113 10.92 -20.19 -21.14
C ASP A 113 11.30 -21.40 -22.01
N GLU A 114 10.77 -21.44 -23.24
CA GLU A 114 11.10 -22.49 -24.21
C GLU A 114 12.33 -22.11 -25.06
N PRO A 115 13.34 -22.99 -25.23
CA PRO A 115 14.45 -22.70 -26.12
C PRO A 115 13.99 -22.69 -27.60
N GLY A 116 14.09 -21.55 -28.28
CA GLY A 116 13.75 -21.44 -29.71
C GLY A 116 13.02 -20.15 -30.07
N ASN A 117 12.33 -20.14 -31.21
CA ASN A 117 11.46 -19.02 -31.57
C ASN A 117 10.03 -19.33 -31.12
N TYR A 118 9.51 -18.60 -30.15
CA TYR A 118 8.15 -18.80 -29.64
C TYR A 118 7.44 -17.46 -29.40
N GLU A 119 6.11 -17.50 -29.41
CA GLU A 119 5.25 -16.37 -29.07
C GLU A 119 4.23 -16.78 -28.00
N VAL A 120 3.97 -15.88 -27.06
CA VAL A 120 3.01 -16.12 -25.97
C VAL A 120 1.77 -15.29 -26.24
N VAL A 121 0.62 -15.96 -26.25
CA VAL A 121 -0.69 -15.36 -26.45
C VAL A 121 -1.44 -15.32 -25.13
N CYS A 122 -1.96 -14.16 -24.76
CA CYS A 122 -2.78 -14.03 -23.56
C CYS A 122 -4.07 -14.86 -23.70
N PRO A 123 -4.39 -15.77 -22.76
CA PRO A 123 -5.57 -16.63 -22.84
C PRO A 123 -6.89 -15.85 -22.75
N ASP A 124 -6.91 -14.70 -22.07
CA ASP A 124 -8.13 -13.91 -21.85
C ASP A 124 -8.50 -13.00 -23.03
N CYS A 125 -7.51 -12.46 -23.75
CA CYS A 125 -7.77 -11.49 -24.82
C CYS A 125 -7.25 -11.92 -26.20
N GLY A 126 -6.51 -13.02 -26.29
CA GLY A 126 -6.02 -13.58 -27.56
C GLY A 126 -4.96 -12.73 -28.27
N ASN A 127 -4.41 -11.69 -27.62
CA ASN A 127 -3.32 -10.88 -28.17
C ASN A 127 -1.96 -11.48 -27.79
N VAL A 128 -0.97 -11.35 -28.69
CA VAL A 128 0.42 -11.70 -28.41
C VAL A 128 0.99 -10.72 -27.40
N VAL A 129 1.59 -11.25 -26.33
CA VAL A 129 2.14 -10.47 -25.21
C VAL A 129 3.65 -10.60 -25.07
N TRP A 130 4.26 -11.66 -25.62
CA TRP A 130 5.71 -11.88 -25.61
C TRP A 130 6.16 -12.60 -26.88
N GLN A 131 7.38 -12.30 -27.35
CA GLN A 131 8.03 -12.99 -28.47
C GLN A 131 9.52 -13.20 -28.16
N HIS A 132 9.99 -14.44 -28.25
CA HIS A 132 11.40 -14.78 -28.16
C HIS A 132 11.92 -15.19 -29.55
N PHE A 133 13.05 -14.60 -29.98
CA PHE A 133 13.71 -14.94 -31.24
C PHE A 133 15.19 -15.20 -31.02
N THR A 134 15.67 -16.40 -31.35
CA THR A 134 17.10 -16.73 -31.34
C THR A 134 17.75 -16.35 -32.66
N ALA A 135 18.83 -15.56 -32.60
CA ALA A 135 19.53 -15.03 -33.76
C ALA A 135 20.45 -16.07 -34.43
N GLU A 136 19.93 -17.25 -34.77
CA GLU A 136 20.62 -18.21 -35.64
C GLU A 136 19.71 -18.58 -36.82
N LEU A 137 19.53 -17.62 -37.72
CA LEU A 137 19.32 -17.79 -39.17
C LEU A 137 19.25 -16.40 -39.80
N SER A 138 20.42 -15.81 -40.00
CA SER A 138 20.59 -14.92 -41.15
C SER A 138 20.95 -15.81 -42.35
N PRO A 139 20.05 -16.05 -43.31
CA PRO A 139 20.45 -16.03 -44.69
C PRO A 139 20.38 -14.57 -45.15
N GLU A 140 21.50 -14.14 -45.69
CA GLU A 140 21.78 -12.85 -46.26
C GLU A 140 20.62 -12.30 -47.11
N GLY A 141 20.36 -11.00 -46.92
CA GLY A 141 20.16 -10.08 -48.03
C GLY A 141 18.83 -10.19 -48.77
N GLU A 142 17.96 -9.22 -48.51
CA GLU A 142 17.56 -8.21 -49.50
C GLU A 142 16.50 -7.29 -48.87
N HIS A 143 16.96 -6.20 -48.22
CA HIS A 143 16.35 -4.92 -48.56
C HIS A 143 16.65 -4.72 -50.06
N PRO A 144 15.70 -4.26 -50.90
CA PRO A 144 15.00 -2.99 -50.67
C PRO A 144 13.55 -3.04 -51.27
N LEU A 145 12.67 -2.05 -51.38
CA LEU A 145 12.68 -0.60 -51.49
C LEU A 145 11.26 -0.10 -51.13
N ALA A 146 11.23 1.14 -50.63
CA ALA A 146 10.15 2.12 -50.69
C ALA A 146 8.98 1.98 -49.70
#